data_AF-A0A7I7SM49-F1
#
_entry.id   AF-A0A7I7SM49-F1
#
_cell.length_a   1.000
_cell.length_b   1.000
_cell.length_c   1.000
_cell.angle_alpha   90.00
_cell.angle_beta   90.00
_cell.angle_gamma   90.00
#
_symmetry.space_group_name_H-M   'P 1'
#
loop_
_entity.id
_entity.type
_entity.pdbx_description
1 polymer ?
#
loop_
_entity_poly.entity_id
_entity_poly.type
_entity_poly.pdbx_seq_one_letter_code
_entity_poly.pdbx_strand_id
1 'polypeptide(L)' 'MDPHVSAALLSLSTEMRQTLYWVVVEGMSYRETADIMGVPEGTVMSRMHLSRAGMRRSLGDAA' A
#
# COMPACT_ATOMS: atom_id res chain seq x y z
N MET A 1 14.62 8.06 -4.31
CA MET A 1 13.88 6.94 -3.69
C MET A 1 14.87 5.81 -3.47
N ASP A 2 14.90 5.21 -2.28
CA ASP A 2 15.78 4.09 -1.99
C ASP A 2 15.48 2.91 -2.95
N PRO A 3 16.50 2.26 -3.56
CA PRO A 3 16.28 1.16 -4.51
C PRO A 3 15.53 -0.05 -3.91
N HIS A 4 15.77 -0.38 -2.64
CA HIS A 4 15.10 -1.47 -1.95
C HIS A 4 13.63 -1.13 -1.67
N VAL A 5 13.35 0.13 -1.31
CA VAL A 5 11.96 0.63 -1.17
C VAL A 5 11.23 0.58 -2.51
N SER A 6 11.92 0.94 -3.59
CA SER A 6 11.38 0.89 -4.95
C SER A 6 11.01 -0.54 -5.36
N ALA A 7 11.92 -1.49 -5.13
CA ALA A 7 11.69 -2.91 -5.40
C ALA A 7 10.52 -3.47 -4.55
N ALA A 8 10.47 -3.11 -3.26
CA ALA A 8 9.40 -3.52 -2.36
C ALA A 8 8.03 -3.01 -2.84
N LEU A 9 7.93 -1.74 -3.25
CA LEU A 9 6.70 -1.19 -3.83
C LEU A 9 6.30 -1.88 -5.13
N LEU A 10 7.27 -2.20 -5.99
CA LEU A 10 7.04 -2.91 -7.25
C LEU A 10 6.57 -4.36 -7.04
N SER A 11 6.91 -4.98 -5.91
CA SER A 11 6.44 -6.32 -5.55
C SER A 11 4.96 -6.38 -5.16
N LEU A 12 4.35 -5.24 -4.81
CA LEU A 12 2.93 -5.14 -4.50
C LEU A 12 2.08 -5.14 -5.78
N SER A 13 0.86 -5.68 -5.69
CA SER A 13 -0.13 -5.51 -6.75
C SER A 13 -0.41 -4.04 -7.00
N THR A 14 -0.88 -3.72 -8.20
CA THR A 14 -1.21 -2.34 -8.59
C THR A 14 -2.20 -1.70 -7.62
N GLU A 15 -3.23 -2.44 -7.19
CA GLU A 15 -4.27 -1.98 -6.27
C GLU A 15 -3.70 -1.68 -4.88
N MET A 16 -2.85 -2.57 -4.37
CA MET A 16 -2.16 -2.39 -3.09
C MET A 16 -1.28 -1.15 -3.09
N ARG A 17 -0.52 -0.95 -4.18
CA ARG A 17 0.36 0.20 -4.33
C ARG A 17 -0.42 1.51 -4.39
N GLN A 18 -1.55 1.54 -5.12
CA GLN A 18 -2.44 2.70 -5.17
C GLN A 18 -3.05 2.99 -3.80
N THR A 19 -3.55 1.97 -3.09
CA THR A 19 -4.08 2.16 -1.73
C THR A 19 -3.02 2.71 -0.78
N LEU A 20 -1.80 2.18 -0.83
CA LEU A 20 -0.69 2.68 -0.02
C LEU A 20 -0.34 4.14 -0.35
N TYR A 21 -0.35 4.52 -1.63
CA TYR A 21 -0.09 5.88 -2.09
C TYR A 21 -1.09 6.87 -1.47
N TRP A 22 -2.39 6.66 -1.67
CA TRP A 22 -3.42 7.57 -1.17
C TRP A 22 -3.39 7.71 0.36
N VAL A 23 -3.20 6.60 1.07
CA VAL A 23 -3.21 6.62 2.54
C VAL A 23 -1.91 7.18 3.14
N VAL A 24 -0.75 6.76 2.64
CA VAL A 24 0.54 7.03 3.30
C VAL A 24 1.24 8.24 2.73
N VAL A 25 1.13 8.46 1.42
CA VAL A 25 1.79 9.58 0.73
C VAL A 25 0.88 10.80 0.75
N GLU A 26 -0.37 10.64 0.34
CA GLU A 26 -1.35 11.75 0.29
C GLU A 26 -2.05 11.99 1.65
N GLY A 27 -1.91 11.06 2.61
CA GLY A 27 -2.44 11.23 3.96
C GLY A 27 -3.96 11.11 4.06
N MET A 28 -4.62 10.54 3.05
CA MET A 28 -6.08 10.43 3.00
C MET A 28 -6.61 9.42 4.01
N SER A 29 -7.84 9.64 4.48
CA SER A 29 -8.54 8.64 5.29
C SER A 29 -8.92 7.40 4.47
N TYR A 30 -9.25 6.31 5.16
CA TYR A 30 -9.67 5.08 4.49
C TYR A 30 -10.98 5.27 3.73
N ARG A 31 -11.88 6.11 4.23
CA ARG A 31 -13.13 6.46 3.57
C ARG A 31 -12.90 7.23 2.27
N GLU A 32 -12.12 8.30 2.31
CA GLU A 32 -11.85 9.10 1.11
C GLU A 32 -11.09 8.27 0.06
N THR A 33 -10.16 7.41 0.51
CA THR A 33 -9.47 6.47 -0.38
C THR A 33 -10.44 5.47 -1.01
N ALA A 34 -11.40 4.96 -0.23
CA ALA A 34 -12.42 4.03 -0.70
C ALA A 34 -13.31 4.67 -1.78
N ASP A 35 -13.71 5.93 -1.56
CA ASP A 35 -14.50 6.72 -2.50
C ASP A 35 -13.74 6.96 -3.82
N ILE A 36 -12.46 7.34 -3.74
CA ILE A 36 -11.59 7.51 -4.93
C ILE A 36 -11.40 6.21 -5.70
N MET A 37 -11.17 5.11 -4.98
CA MET A 37 -10.87 3.82 -5.60
C MET A 37 -12.11 3.03 -6.02
N GLY A 38 -13.32 3.49 -5.67
CA GLY A 38 -14.57 2.80 -5.97
C GLY A 38 -14.69 1.43 -5.32
N VAL A 39 -14.18 1.27 -4.09
CA VAL A 39 -14.19 0.00 -3.33
C VAL A 39 -14.74 0.21 -1.92
N PRO A 40 -15.18 -0.84 -1.20
CA PRO A 40 -15.56 -0.71 0.21
C PRO A 40 -14.41 -0.22 1.11
N GLU A 41 -14.71 0.54 2.17
CA GLU A 41 -13.72 0.98 3.17
C GLU A 41 -12.97 -0.20 3.81
N GLY A 42 -13.66 -1.33 4.06
CA GLY A 42 -13.03 -2.57 4.53
C GLY A 42 -12.02 -3.19 3.55
N THR A 43 -12.19 -2.96 2.24
CA THR A 43 -11.22 -3.38 1.21
C THR A 43 -9.95 -2.52 1.27
N VAL A 44 -10.08 -1.22 1.56
CA VAL A 44 -8.91 -0.35 1.82
C VAL A 44 -8.12 -0.87 3.03
N MET A 45 -8.81 -1.20 4.12
CA MET A 45 -8.18 -1.74 5.32
C MET A 45 -7.42 -3.06 5.05
N SER A 46 -8.05 -4.01 4.36
CA SER A 46 -7.41 -5.30 4.05
C SER A 46 -6.24 -5.14 3.07
N ARG A 47 -6.37 -4.28 2.06
CA ARG A 47 -5.25 -3.92 1.15
C ARG A 47 -4.10 -3.28 1.92
N MET A 48 -4.35 -2.35 2.83
CA MET A 48 -3.31 -1.72 3.66
C MET A 48 -2.57 -2.74 4.53
N HIS A 49 -3.32 -3.66 5.15
CA HIS A 49 -2.73 -4.75 5.94
C HIS A 49 -1.77 -5.60 5.10
N LEU A 50 -2.25 -6.09 3.95
CA LEU A 50 -1.44 -6.94 3.08
C LEU A 50 -0.27 -6.19 2.44
N SER A 51 -0.46 -4.91 2.09
CA SER A 51 0.60 -4.05 1.52
C SER A 51 1.74 -3.87 2.52
N ARG A 52 1.42 -3.53 3.78
CA ARG A 52 2.41 -3.40 4.85
C ARG A 52 3.15 -4.72 5.11
N ALA A 53 2.43 -5.84 5.08
CA ALA A 53 3.05 -7.16 5.22
C ALA A 53 4.01 -7.48 4.05
N GLY A 54 3.63 -7.14 2.82
CA GLY A 54 4.48 -7.28 1.63
C GLY A 54 5.74 -6.42 1.70
N MET A 55 5.58 -5.13 2.06
CA MET A 55 6.71 -4.21 2.25
C MET A 55 7.68 -4.71 3.33
N ARG A 56 7.15 -5.17 4.47
CA ARG A 56 7.98 -5.71 5.56
C ARG A 56 8.75 -6.95 5.15
N ARG A 57 8.17 -7.86 4.37
CA ARG A 57 8.89 -9.02 3.83
C ARG A 57 10.01 -8.59 2.89
N SER A 58 9.68 -7.77 1.90
CA SER A 58 10.66 -7.35 0.89
C SER A 58 11.81 -6.50 1.45
N LEU A 59 11.57 -5.74 2.53
CA LEU A 59 12.59 -4.92 3.19
C LEU A 59 13.29 -5.65 4.35
N GLY A 60 12.61 -6.61 4.99
CA GLY A 60 13.16 -7.40 6.10
C GLY A 60 14.06 -8.55 5.63
N ASP A 61 13.84 -9.07 4.42
CA ASP A 61 14.70 -10.07 3.79
C ASP A 61 15.92 -9.44 3.07
N ALA A 62 16.10 -8.12 3.17
CA ALA A 62 17.28 -7.41 2.65
C ALA A 62 18.42 -7.28 3.70
N ALA A 63 18.37 -8.06 4.79
CA ALA A 63 19.36 -8.09 5.86
C ALA A 63 20.28 -9.30 5.76
#